data_AF-A0A5N5THA8-F1
#
_entry.id   AF-A0A5N5THA8-F1
#
_cell.length_a   1.000
_cell.length_b   1.000
_cell.length_c   1.000
_cell.angle_alpha   90.00
_cell.angle_beta   90.00
_cell.angle_gamma   90.00
#
_symmetry.space_group_name_H-M   'P 1'
#
loop_
_entity.id
_entity.type
_entity.pdbx_description
1 polymer ?
#
loop_
_entity_poly.entity_id
_entity_poly.type
_entity_poly.pdbx_seq_one_letter_code
_entity_poly.pdbx_strand_id
1 'polypeptide(L)'
;VPETKGTLKCCIGRNPYNGYKFLCGATTTTLYLMQWYDPLNKFMLLKQTDCYLQHPLHIFEMIITPDLEYPLICTDVTWGATSEEHVGPPPLHLNLIDLNTGMPWVGQETDMGTMRPRCTQMNITNVTQIEKDTILVCFDNVVRVVDLQGRIKERRKIMSEIKFDFIIDSVVCLTDSVLAFHLHGMTGRSFKNGEITQEIVDNSRCFRLLGSDRIITLESRPSSMSEVEAANQGVNLYILAGHETSMY
;
A
#
# COMPACT_ATOMS: atom_id res chain seq x y z
N VAL A 1 -19.04 8.36 11.58
CA VAL A 1 -18.04 8.90 12.53
C VAL A 1 -18.19 10.41 12.53
N PRO A 2 -18.42 11.08 13.68
CA PRO A 2 -18.54 12.53 13.74
C PRO A 2 -17.24 13.22 13.29
N GLU A 3 -17.33 14.46 12.79
CA GLU A 3 -16.16 15.31 12.49
C GLU A 3 -15.22 14.82 11.36
N THR A 4 -15.65 13.87 10.53
CA THR A 4 -14.87 13.36 9.38
C THR A 4 -15.28 13.97 8.04
N LYS A 5 -16.01 15.09 8.04
CA LYS A 5 -16.48 15.74 6.80
C LYS A 5 -15.29 16.30 6.02
N GLY A 6 -15.25 16.05 4.71
CA GLY A 6 -14.16 16.51 3.86
C GLY A 6 -12.92 15.61 3.86
N THR A 7 -13.05 14.37 4.38
CA THR A 7 -12.00 13.36 4.28
C THR A 7 -11.76 12.99 2.82
N LEU A 8 -10.51 13.12 2.39
CA LEU A 8 -10.03 12.76 1.05
C LEU A 8 -9.71 11.26 0.98
N LYS A 9 -9.01 10.75 1.98
CA LYS A 9 -8.63 9.34 2.10
C LYS A 9 -8.54 8.95 3.57
N CYS A 10 -8.82 7.69 3.86
CA CYS A 10 -8.71 7.13 5.19
C CYS A 10 -8.21 5.69 5.15
N CYS A 11 -7.62 5.25 6.25
CA CYS A 11 -7.18 3.88 6.46
C CYS A 11 -7.55 3.44 7.87
N ILE A 12 -7.75 2.13 8.03
CA ILE A 12 -8.05 1.49 9.31
C ILE A 12 -6.96 0.45 9.53
N GLY A 13 -6.44 0.37 10.75
CA GLY A 13 -5.44 -0.62 11.12
C GLY A 13 -5.70 -1.15 12.52
N ARG A 14 -5.43 -2.43 12.73
CA ARG A 14 -5.41 -3.03 14.06
C ARG A 14 -3.97 -3.15 14.49
N ASN A 15 -3.62 -2.56 15.61
CA ASN A 15 -2.30 -2.71 16.20
C ASN A 15 -2.15 -4.18 16.68
N PRO A 16 -1.22 -4.95 16.08
CA PRO A 16 -1.07 -6.37 16.40
C PRO A 16 -0.46 -6.60 17.79
N TYR A 17 0.14 -5.57 18.40
CA TYR A 17 0.86 -5.68 19.68
C TYR A 17 -0.03 -5.47 20.90
N ASN A 18 -1.06 -4.62 20.78
CA ASN A 18 -1.98 -4.32 21.89
C ASN A 18 -3.47 -4.50 21.52
N GLY A 19 -3.78 -4.79 20.26
CA GLY A 19 -5.13 -5.04 19.77
C GLY A 19 -5.96 -3.78 19.49
N TYR A 20 -5.43 -2.57 19.70
CA TYR A 20 -6.15 -1.33 19.44
C TYR A 20 -6.49 -1.18 17.95
N LYS A 21 -7.70 -0.70 17.66
CA LYS A 21 -8.14 -0.43 16.29
C LYS A 21 -8.12 1.07 16.06
N PHE A 22 -7.36 1.49 15.06
CA PHE A 22 -7.22 2.89 14.68
C PHE A 22 -7.95 3.16 13.36
N LEU A 23 -8.52 4.35 13.27
CA LEU A 23 -9.01 4.95 12.03
C LEU A 23 -8.23 6.26 11.86
N CYS A 24 -7.45 6.36 10.78
CA CYS A 24 -6.81 7.60 10.39
C CYS A 24 -7.46 8.14 9.13
N GLY A 25 -7.67 9.45 9.06
CA GLY A 25 -8.14 10.11 7.85
C GLY A 25 -7.40 11.41 7.59
N ALA A 26 -7.33 11.73 6.31
CA ALA A 26 -6.73 12.93 5.77
C ALA A 26 -7.83 13.83 5.19
N THR A 27 -7.84 15.09 5.59
CA THR A 27 -8.52 16.18 4.88
C THR A 27 -7.50 16.94 4.03
N THR A 28 -7.92 18.05 3.42
CA THR A 28 -7.03 18.95 2.68
C THR A 28 -5.92 19.56 3.55
N THR A 29 -6.15 19.70 4.86
CA THR A 29 -5.26 20.46 5.76
C THR A 29 -4.94 19.74 7.07
N THR A 30 -5.56 18.59 7.36
CA THR A 30 -5.42 17.91 8.65
C THR A 30 -5.37 16.39 8.51
N LEU A 31 -4.56 15.75 9.34
CA LEU A 31 -4.72 14.35 9.70
C LEU A 31 -5.48 14.27 11.02
N TYR A 32 -6.39 13.32 11.11
CA TYR A 32 -6.99 12.93 12.38
C TYR A 32 -6.75 11.45 12.63
N LEU A 33 -6.54 11.11 13.91
CA LEU A 33 -6.41 9.74 14.39
C LEU A 33 -7.51 9.49 15.41
N MET A 34 -8.26 8.42 15.20
CA MET A 34 -9.28 7.94 16.12
C MET A 34 -8.99 6.51 16.55
N GLN A 35 -9.42 6.15 17.75
CA GLN A 35 -9.35 4.79 18.27
C GLN A 35 -10.75 4.26 18.57
N TRP A 36 -10.96 2.98 18.24
CA TRP A 36 -12.18 2.27 18.60
C TRP A 36 -12.28 2.11 20.11
N TYR A 37 -13.42 2.51 20.67
CA TYR A 37 -13.73 2.37 22.08
C TYR A 37 -14.91 1.42 22.27
N ASP A 38 -14.61 0.18 22.69
CA ASP A 38 -15.61 -0.89 22.83
C ASP A 38 -16.81 -0.52 23.72
N PRO A 39 -16.67 0.14 24.89
CA PRO A 39 -17.81 0.45 25.74
C PRO A 39 -18.86 1.36 25.09
N LEU A 40 -18.47 2.19 24.12
CA LEU A 40 -19.39 3.06 23.38
C LEU A 40 -19.63 2.61 21.93
N ASN A 41 -19.02 1.50 21.50
CA ASN A 41 -19.13 0.95 20.15
C ASN A 41 -18.88 2.02 19.06
N LYS A 42 -17.86 2.88 19.26
CA LYS A 42 -17.55 3.99 18.35
C LYS A 42 -16.07 4.36 18.34
N PHE A 43 -15.65 5.01 17.26
CA PHE A 43 -14.35 5.66 17.19
C PHE A 43 -14.35 6.99 17.97
N MET A 44 -13.34 7.16 18.82
CA MET A 44 -13.08 8.35 19.61
C MET A 44 -11.85 9.06 19.04
N LEU A 45 -11.93 10.38 18.84
CA LEU A 45 -10.81 11.20 18.42
C LEU A 45 -9.69 11.14 19.48
N LEU A 46 -8.48 10.77 19.04
CA LEU A 46 -7.28 10.81 19.86
C LEU A 46 -6.46 12.06 19.58
N LYS A 47 -6.23 12.34 18.29
CA LYS A 47 -5.30 13.37 17.86
C LYS A 47 -5.70 13.98 16.53
N GLN A 48 -5.35 15.25 16.37
CA GLN A 48 -5.43 15.96 15.10
C GLN A 48 -4.11 16.72 14.89
N THR A 49 -3.59 16.64 13.67
CA THR A 49 -2.32 17.25 13.27
C THR A 49 -2.55 18.03 11.98
N ASP A 50 -2.14 19.29 11.95
CA ASP A 50 -2.16 20.08 10.72
C ASP A 50 -1.06 19.59 9.77
N CYS A 51 -1.42 19.41 8.50
CA CYS A 51 -0.49 18.93 7.48
C CYS A 51 -0.89 19.43 6.10
N TYR A 52 0.09 19.56 5.21
CA TYR A 52 -0.16 19.83 3.80
C TYR A 52 0.15 18.57 2.99
N LEU A 53 -0.89 17.92 2.47
CA LEU A 53 -0.77 16.70 1.69
C LEU A 53 -0.79 17.01 0.19
N GLN A 54 -0.08 16.21 -0.59
CA GLN A 54 -0.12 16.28 -2.05
C GLN A 54 -1.53 15.96 -2.55
N HIS A 55 -1.98 16.65 -3.60
CA HIS A 55 -3.28 16.45 -4.21
C HIS A 55 -3.10 16.16 -5.71
N PRO A 56 -3.66 15.06 -6.24
CA PRO A 56 -4.41 14.01 -5.54
C PRO A 56 -3.55 13.14 -4.61
N LEU A 57 -4.13 12.70 -3.49
CA LEU A 57 -3.48 11.84 -2.50
C LEU A 57 -3.60 10.37 -2.90
N HIS A 58 -2.58 9.84 -3.59
CA HIS A 58 -2.59 8.48 -4.11
C HIS A 58 -2.31 7.42 -3.05
N ILE A 59 -1.39 7.67 -2.12
CA ILE A 59 -1.00 6.72 -1.08
C ILE A 59 -1.43 7.25 0.29
N PHE A 60 -1.98 6.36 1.11
CA PHE A 60 -2.39 6.68 2.48
C PHE A 60 -2.44 5.39 3.30
N GLU A 61 -1.26 4.90 3.67
CA GLU A 61 -1.10 3.59 4.33
C GLU A 61 -0.70 3.77 5.79
N MET A 62 -1.35 3.03 6.68
CA MET A 62 -1.03 3.03 8.11
C MET A 62 0.08 2.02 8.41
N ILE A 63 1.16 2.49 9.00
CA ILE A 63 2.32 1.66 9.37
C ILE A 63 2.40 1.61 10.89
N ILE A 64 2.24 0.42 11.46
CA ILE A 64 2.24 0.21 12.91
C ILE A 64 3.55 -0.44 13.33
N THR A 65 4.27 0.22 14.23
CA THR A 65 5.48 -0.32 14.87
C THR A 65 5.21 -0.51 16.37
N PRO A 66 5.88 -1.47 17.04
CA PRO A 66 5.71 -1.67 18.49
C PRO A 66 6.46 -0.61 19.31
N ASP A 67 7.33 0.15 18.66
CA ASP A 67 8.23 1.11 19.28
C ASP A 67 7.55 2.50 19.43
N LEU A 68 6.39 2.70 18.78
CA LEU A 68 5.61 3.93 18.81
C LEU A 68 4.20 3.69 19.37
N GLU A 69 3.65 4.70 20.06
CA GLU A 69 2.30 4.64 20.63
C GLU A 69 1.23 4.69 19.53
N TYR A 70 1.40 5.62 18.58
CA TYR A 70 0.53 5.80 17.42
C TYR A 70 1.21 5.39 16.11
N PRO A 71 0.42 5.00 15.09
CA PRO A 71 0.96 4.62 13.79
C PRO A 71 1.69 5.77 13.08
N LEU A 72 2.57 5.40 12.15
CA LEU A 72 3.04 6.28 11.09
C LEU A 72 2.05 6.24 9.91
N ILE A 73 2.01 7.30 9.11
CA ILE A 73 1.21 7.35 7.87
C ILE A 73 2.14 7.54 6.68
N CYS A 74 2.16 6.56 5.77
CA CYS A 74 2.84 6.69 4.48
C CYS A 74 1.93 7.41 3.49
N THR A 75 2.41 8.52 2.95
CA THR A 75 1.65 9.38 2.03
C THR A 75 2.18 9.37 0.60
N ASP A 76 3.43 8.95 0.42
CA ASP A 76 4.08 8.86 -0.89
C ASP A 76 5.34 7.99 -0.79
N VAL A 77 5.86 7.55 -1.93
CA VAL A 77 7.17 6.89 -2.03
C VAL A 77 7.95 7.49 -3.19
N THR A 78 9.19 7.88 -2.93
CA THR A 78 10.11 8.47 -3.93
C THR A 78 11.41 7.67 -4.01
N TRP A 79 12.25 7.91 -5.02
CA TRP A 79 13.58 7.33 -5.05
C TRP A 79 14.41 7.91 -3.89
N GLY A 80 15.09 7.03 -3.15
CA GLY A 80 16.02 7.42 -2.11
C GLY A 80 17.32 7.96 -2.69
N ALA A 81 18.10 8.65 -1.86
CA ALA A 81 19.44 9.07 -2.24
C ALA A 81 20.34 7.84 -2.42
N THR A 82 21.17 7.87 -3.47
CA THR A 82 22.18 6.84 -3.75
C THR A 82 23.56 7.49 -3.69
N SER A 83 24.50 6.86 -2.98
CA SER A 83 25.92 7.21 -3.09
C SER A 83 26.54 6.50 -4.31
N GLU A 84 27.68 6.99 -4.79
CA GLU A 84 28.42 6.36 -5.90
C GLU A 84 28.89 4.94 -5.58
N GLU A 85 29.00 4.59 -4.29
CA GLU A 85 29.40 3.27 -3.80
C GLU A 85 28.21 2.29 -3.66
N HIS A 86 26.97 2.73 -3.87
CA HIS A 86 25.80 1.89 -3.68
C HIS A 86 25.73 0.79 -4.75
N VAL A 87 25.92 -0.46 -4.32
CA VAL A 87 25.80 -1.64 -5.16
C VAL A 87 24.40 -2.23 -5.01
N GLY A 88 23.61 -2.20 -6.09
CA GLY A 88 22.29 -2.81 -6.14
C GLY A 88 21.19 -1.85 -6.58
N PRO A 89 19.91 -2.24 -6.42
CA PRO A 89 18.80 -1.37 -6.78
C PRO A 89 18.78 -0.12 -5.89
N PRO A 90 18.38 1.05 -6.42
CA PRO A 90 18.29 2.26 -5.63
C PRO A 90 17.28 2.07 -4.48
N PRO A 91 17.58 2.58 -3.27
CA PRO A 91 16.64 2.53 -2.16
C PRO A 91 15.40 3.36 -2.48
N LEU A 92 14.31 3.05 -1.79
CA LEU A 92 13.11 3.87 -1.77
C LEU A 92 13.16 4.85 -0.59
N HIS A 93 12.42 5.93 -0.68
CA HIS A 93 12.21 6.88 0.39
C HIS A 93 10.70 6.95 0.64
N LEU A 94 10.26 6.40 1.78
CA LEU A 94 8.86 6.45 2.19
C LEU A 94 8.59 7.79 2.87
N ASN A 95 7.64 8.57 2.34
CA ASN A 95 7.20 9.82 2.97
C ASN A 95 6.24 9.50 4.13
N LEU A 96 6.83 9.27 5.29
CA LEU A 96 6.15 8.88 6.52
C LEU A 96 5.87 10.11 7.39
N ILE A 97 4.63 10.26 7.85
CA ILE A 97 4.24 11.25 8.86
C ILE A 97 4.08 10.51 10.20
N ASP A 98 4.78 10.98 11.21
CA ASP A 98 4.68 10.45 12.56
C ASP A 98 3.51 11.08 13.32
N LEU A 99 2.48 10.31 13.62
CA LEU A 99 1.33 10.81 14.37
C LEU A 99 1.65 11.06 15.85
N ASN A 100 2.77 10.56 16.39
CA ASN A 100 3.20 10.83 17.76
C ASN A 100 3.72 12.26 17.91
N THR A 101 4.47 12.75 16.92
CA THR A 101 5.08 14.09 16.92
C THR A 101 4.36 15.10 16.03
N GLY A 102 3.62 14.63 15.03
CA GLY A 102 2.98 15.45 13.99
C GLY A 102 3.94 15.91 12.89
N MET A 103 5.15 15.36 12.84
CA MET A 103 6.21 15.76 11.92
C MET A 103 6.53 14.63 10.93
N PRO A 104 7.22 14.92 9.81
CA PRO A 104 7.81 13.87 8.98
C PRO A 104 8.70 12.96 9.83
N TRP A 105 8.53 11.67 9.70
CA TRP A 105 9.33 10.68 10.42
C TRP A 105 10.74 10.66 9.81
N VAL A 106 11.72 10.96 10.64
CA VAL A 106 13.14 10.85 10.28
C VAL A 106 13.66 9.58 10.92
N GLY A 107 13.94 8.57 10.11
CA GLY A 107 14.62 7.37 10.58
C GLY A 107 16.02 7.69 11.13
N GLN A 108 16.61 6.75 11.88
CA GLN A 108 18.03 6.86 12.23
C GLN A 108 18.86 6.90 10.94
N GLU A 109 19.60 8.00 10.75
CA GLU A 109 20.53 8.28 9.65
C GLU A 109 19.90 8.45 8.27
N THR A 110 19.15 9.54 8.08
CA THR A 110 19.14 10.19 6.77
C THR A 110 20.33 11.13 6.70
N ASP A 111 21.44 10.66 6.11
CA ASP A 111 22.48 11.56 5.62
C ASP A 111 21.79 12.60 4.75
N MET A 112 21.87 13.87 5.16
CA MET A 112 21.54 15.02 4.33
C MET A 112 22.63 15.21 3.25
N GLY A 113 22.96 14.11 2.56
CA GLY A 113 23.88 14.03 1.45
C GLY A 113 23.20 14.58 0.20
N THR A 114 23.70 15.73 -0.23
CA THR A 114 23.37 16.41 -1.48
C THR A 114 23.46 15.46 -2.67
N MET A 115 22.30 15.14 -3.25
CA MET A 115 22.00 14.85 -4.67
C MET A 115 20.77 13.93 -4.71
N ARG A 116 19.57 14.53 -4.58
CA ARG A 116 18.33 13.83 -4.93
C ARG A 116 18.40 13.49 -6.42
N PRO A 117 18.22 12.24 -6.84
CA PRO A 117 18.06 11.92 -8.26
C PRO A 117 17.02 12.87 -8.85
N ARG A 118 17.25 13.37 -10.08
CA ARG A 118 16.26 14.16 -10.82
C ARG A 118 14.92 13.45 -10.67
N CYS A 119 13.90 14.11 -10.12
CA CYS A 119 12.62 13.52 -9.77
C CYS A 119 11.97 12.89 -11.00
N THR A 120 12.32 11.65 -11.33
CA THR A 120 11.51 10.76 -12.12
C THR A 120 10.36 10.39 -11.23
N GLN A 121 9.19 10.92 -11.56
CA GLN A 121 7.94 10.58 -10.90
C GLN A 121 7.77 9.07 -10.95
N MET A 122 7.72 8.41 -9.78
CA MET A 122 7.40 7.00 -9.71
C MET A 122 5.89 6.82 -9.77
N ASN A 123 5.43 5.86 -10.56
CA ASN A 123 4.04 5.48 -10.59
C ASN A 123 3.77 4.46 -9.47
N ILE A 124 3.58 4.94 -8.25
CA ILE A 124 3.30 4.07 -7.10
C ILE A 124 1.85 3.59 -7.18
N THR A 125 1.68 2.28 -7.31
CA THR A 125 0.37 1.63 -7.35
C THR A 125 -0.12 1.27 -5.95
N ASN A 126 0.77 0.77 -5.09
CA ASN A 126 0.39 0.29 -3.76
C ASN A 126 1.54 0.32 -2.76
N VAL A 127 1.20 0.56 -1.49
CA VAL A 127 2.10 0.41 -0.33
C VAL A 127 1.35 -0.37 0.73
N THR A 128 1.92 -1.45 1.25
CA THR A 128 1.29 -2.24 2.30
C THR A 128 2.32 -2.76 3.28
N GLN A 129 2.06 -2.60 4.58
CA GLN A 129 2.86 -3.26 5.61
C GLN A 129 2.51 -4.75 5.67
N ILE A 130 3.51 -5.61 5.51
CA ILE A 130 3.33 -7.08 5.55
C ILE A 130 3.87 -7.70 6.84
N GLU A 131 4.86 -7.07 7.47
CA GLU A 131 5.36 -7.43 8.79
C GLU A 131 5.82 -6.17 9.56
N LYS A 132 6.30 -6.34 10.82
CA LYS A 132 6.72 -5.23 11.71
C LYS A 132 7.48 -4.11 11.00
N ASP A 133 8.51 -4.47 10.25
CA ASP A 133 9.46 -3.57 9.60
C ASP A 133 9.61 -3.90 8.11
N THR A 134 8.58 -4.51 7.51
CA THR A 134 8.64 -4.99 6.14
C THR A 134 7.46 -4.45 5.36
N ILE A 135 7.78 -3.62 4.37
CA ILE A 135 6.83 -2.90 3.54
C ILE A 135 6.93 -3.44 2.11
N LEU A 136 5.79 -3.80 1.55
CA LEU A 136 5.66 -4.08 0.14
C LEU A 136 5.31 -2.77 -0.59
N VAL A 137 6.13 -2.39 -1.55
CA VAL A 137 5.89 -1.25 -2.44
C VAL A 137 5.74 -1.78 -3.86
N CYS A 138 4.65 -1.40 -4.51
CA CYS A 138 4.38 -1.73 -5.91
C CYS A 138 4.43 -0.44 -6.73
N PHE A 139 5.24 -0.45 -7.78
CA PHE A 139 5.39 0.68 -8.70
C PHE A 139 5.71 0.18 -10.10
N ASP A 140 5.15 0.83 -11.11
CA ASP A 140 5.27 0.42 -12.53
C ASP A 140 4.97 -1.06 -12.72
N ASN A 141 5.97 -1.88 -13.08
CA ASN A 141 5.89 -3.31 -13.24
C ASN A 141 6.66 -4.10 -12.16
N VAL A 142 6.94 -3.48 -11.02
CA VAL A 142 7.81 -4.03 -9.98
C VAL A 142 7.08 -4.07 -8.64
N VAL A 143 7.20 -5.21 -7.96
CA VAL A 143 6.89 -5.35 -6.54
C VAL A 143 8.21 -5.48 -5.80
N ARG A 144 8.44 -4.59 -4.83
CA ARG A 144 9.66 -4.55 -4.02
C ARG A 144 9.32 -4.61 -2.53
N VAL A 145 10.07 -5.41 -1.80
CA VAL A 145 9.97 -5.56 -0.35
C VAL A 145 11.13 -4.83 0.30
N VAL A 146 10.80 -3.80 1.09
CA VAL A 146 11.76 -2.90 1.74
C VAL A 146 11.52 -2.82 3.24
N ASP A 147 12.50 -2.32 3.97
CA ASP A 147 12.32 -1.90 5.36
C ASP A 147 11.68 -0.51 5.49
N LEU A 148 11.50 -0.03 6.71
CA LEU A 148 10.94 1.31 6.99
C LEU A 148 11.84 2.45 6.50
N GLN A 149 13.13 2.18 6.28
CA GLN A 149 14.10 3.10 5.70
C GLN A 149 14.12 3.02 4.17
N GLY A 150 13.29 2.16 3.58
CA GLY A 150 13.17 1.93 2.14
C GLY A 150 14.33 1.17 1.52
N ARG A 151 15.16 0.52 2.33
CA ARG A 151 16.24 -0.37 1.87
C ARG A 151 15.68 -1.76 1.62
N ILE A 152 16.24 -2.45 0.63
CA ILE A 152 15.82 -3.80 0.30
C ILE A 152 16.13 -4.74 1.46
N LYS A 153 15.10 -5.43 1.95
CA LYS A 153 15.26 -6.42 3.01
C LYS A 153 15.56 -7.77 2.39
N GLU A 154 16.84 -8.10 2.23
CA GLU A 154 17.26 -9.42 1.77
C GLU A 154 16.91 -10.48 2.82
N ARG A 155 16.04 -11.41 2.47
CA ARG A 155 15.72 -12.57 3.30
C ARG A 155 16.29 -13.80 2.65
N ARG A 156 17.01 -14.61 3.43
CA ARG A 156 17.54 -15.90 2.96
C ARG A 156 16.36 -16.72 2.42
N LYS A 157 16.33 -16.96 1.10
CA LYS A 157 15.33 -17.74 0.35
C LYS A 157 14.03 -17.02 -0.06
N ILE A 158 13.96 -15.69 0.03
CA ILE A 158 12.82 -14.91 -0.47
C ILE A 158 13.33 -13.80 -1.38
N MET A 159 12.66 -13.62 -2.52
CA MET A 159 12.86 -12.55 -3.47
C MET A 159 12.34 -11.24 -2.89
N SER A 160 13.23 -10.26 -2.74
CA SER A 160 12.87 -8.92 -2.28
C SER A 160 12.42 -8.00 -3.43
N GLU A 161 12.52 -8.47 -4.67
CA GLU A 161 12.01 -7.79 -5.85
C GLU A 161 11.45 -8.80 -6.86
N ILE A 162 10.26 -8.54 -7.38
CA ILE A 162 9.61 -9.33 -8.43
C ILE A 162 9.19 -8.38 -9.54
N LYS A 163 9.66 -8.67 -10.76
CA LYS A 163 9.33 -7.90 -11.96
C LYS A 163 8.32 -8.62 -12.84
N PHE A 164 7.28 -7.89 -13.22
CA PHE A 164 6.24 -8.32 -14.15
C PHE A 164 6.53 -7.79 -15.56
N ASP A 165 5.96 -8.44 -16.56
CA ASP A 165 6.04 -8.08 -17.97
C ASP A 165 4.95 -7.07 -18.40
N PHE A 166 4.12 -6.64 -17.45
CA PHE A 166 3.07 -5.63 -17.62
C PHE A 166 3.13 -4.56 -16.50
N ILE A 167 2.54 -3.40 -16.75
CA ILE A 167 2.32 -2.37 -15.71
C ILE A 167 1.22 -2.84 -14.77
N ILE A 168 1.49 -2.78 -13.47
CA ILE A 168 0.62 -3.29 -12.42
C ILE A 168 -0.42 -2.21 -12.07
N ASP A 169 -1.69 -2.55 -12.26
CA ASP A 169 -2.82 -1.68 -11.93
C ASP A 169 -3.22 -1.80 -10.45
N SER A 170 -3.07 -3.00 -9.87
CA SER A 170 -3.34 -3.27 -8.46
C SER A 170 -2.57 -4.51 -8.02
N VAL A 171 -2.34 -4.65 -6.72
CA VAL A 171 -1.59 -5.78 -6.17
C VAL A 171 -2.25 -6.31 -4.90
N VAL A 172 -2.17 -7.60 -4.66
CA VAL A 172 -2.56 -8.24 -3.39
C VAL A 172 -1.38 -9.08 -2.90
N CYS A 173 -0.91 -8.79 -1.69
CA CYS A 173 0.09 -9.62 -1.03
C CYS A 173 -0.57 -10.83 -0.37
N LEU A 174 -0.02 -12.01 -0.65
CA LEU A 174 -0.36 -13.26 0.03
C LEU A 174 0.84 -13.69 0.89
N THR A 175 0.67 -14.77 1.65
CA THR A 175 1.70 -15.24 2.59
C THR A 175 3.01 -15.65 1.91
N ASP A 176 2.95 -16.26 0.73
CA ASP A 176 4.12 -16.79 0.02
C ASP A 176 4.22 -16.36 -1.44
N SER A 177 3.32 -15.48 -1.86
CA SER A 177 3.18 -15.00 -3.23
C SER A 177 2.55 -13.62 -3.28
N VAL A 178 2.59 -13.02 -4.46
CA VAL A 178 1.93 -11.75 -4.75
C VAL A 178 1.10 -11.89 -6.01
N LEU A 179 -0.13 -11.39 -5.99
CA LEU A 179 -0.99 -11.29 -7.16
C LEU A 179 -0.89 -9.87 -7.72
N ALA A 180 -0.40 -9.73 -8.94
CA ALA A 180 -0.41 -8.47 -9.67
C ALA A 180 -1.53 -8.49 -10.72
N PHE A 181 -2.36 -7.46 -10.69
CA PHE A 181 -3.50 -7.29 -11.59
C PHE A 181 -3.14 -6.31 -12.70
N HIS A 182 -3.62 -6.61 -13.89
CA HIS A 182 -3.58 -5.71 -15.04
C HIS A 182 -4.96 -5.67 -15.68
N LEU A 183 -5.17 -4.74 -16.61
CA LEU A 183 -6.47 -4.49 -17.24
C LEU A 183 -7.20 -5.75 -17.71
N HIS A 184 -6.49 -6.75 -18.23
CA HIS A 184 -7.08 -7.96 -18.85
C HIS A 184 -6.87 -9.24 -18.04
N GLY A 185 -6.46 -9.14 -16.77
CA GLY A 185 -6.11 -10.34 -16.03
C GLY A 185 -5.32 -10.13 -14.75
N MET A 186 -4.66 -11.20 -14.33
CA MET A 186 -3.77 -11.20 -13.18
C MET A 186 -2.70 -12.28 -13.29
N THR A 187 -1.56 -12.03 -12.67
CA THR A 187 -0.47 -13.00 -12.53
C THR A 187 -0.05 -13.07 -11.06
N GLY A 188 -0.11 -14.27 -10.50
CA GLY A 188 0.46 -14.61 -9.21
C GLY A 188 1.90 -15.07 -9.35
N ARG A 189 2.80 -14.56 -8.51
CA ARG A 189 4.20 -14.99 -8.45
C ARG A 189 4.66 -15.30 -7.04
N SER A 190 5.43 -16.38 -6.88
CA SER A 190 5.95 -16.78 -5.57
C SER A 190 7.09 -15.88 -5.11
N PHE A 191 7.08 -15.51 -3.82
CA PHE A 191 8.21 -14.88 -3.17
C PHE A 191 9.43 -15.78 -3.05
N LYS A 192 9.32 -17.12 -3.20
CA LYS A 192 10.47 -18.03 -3.03
C LYS A 192 11.44 -17.99 -4.21
N ASN A 193 10.91 -17.95 -5.43
CA ASN A 193 11.68 -18.10 -6.67
C ASN A 193 11.18 -17.22 -7.82
N GLY A 194 10.10 -16.45 -7.63
CA GLY A 194 9.50 -15.62 -8.68
C GLY A 194 8.69 -16.39 -9.72
N GLU A 195 8.51 -17.71 -9.57
CA GLU A 195 7.74 -18.51 -10.51
C GLU A 195 6.26 -18.11 -10.50
N ILE A 196 5.64 -18.20 -11.67
CA ILE A 196 4.21 -17.95 -11.85
C ILE A 196 3.44 -19.05 -11.14
N THR A 197 2.67 -18.67 -10.12
CA THR A 197 1.80 -19.59 -9.36
C THR A 197 0.40 -19.63 -9.95
N GLN A 198 -0.06 -18.51 -10.51
CA GLN A 198 -1.40 -18.35 -11.08
C GLN A 198 -1.35 -17.36 -12.23
N GLU A 199 -2.18 -17.58 -13.24
CA GLU A 199 -2.31 -16.65 -14.35
C GLU A 199 -3.72 -16.70 -14.92
N ILE A 200 -4.30 -15.52 -15.13
CA ILE A 200 -5.58 -15.33 -15.81
C ILE A 200 -5.35 -14.23 -16.83
N VAL A 201 -5.61 -14.51 -18.10
CA VAL A 201 -5.57 -13.52 -19.17
C VAL A 201 -6.79 -13.70 -20.05
N ASP A 202 -7.62 -12.67 -20.14
CA ASP A 202 -8.80 -12.64 -21.00
C ASP A 202 -8.98 -11.25 -21.61
N ASN A 203 -8.47 -11.07 -22.83
CA ASN A 203 -8.54 -9.80 -23.55
C ASN A 203 -9.97 -9.38 -23.94
N SER A 204 -10.94 -10.31 -23.88
CA SER A 204 -12.35 -9.97 -24.10
C SER A 204 -12.96 -9.23 -22.91
N ARG A 205 -12.25 -9.16 -21.78
CA ARG A 205 -12.73 -8.55 -20.54
C ARG A 205 -11.73 -7.57 -19.94
N CYS A 206 -12.26 -6.62 -19.20
CA CYS A 206 -11.49 -5.76 -18.30
C CYS A 206 -11.76 -6.18 -16.86
N PHE A 207 -10.71 -6.31 -16.05
CA PHE A 207 -10.80 -6.65 -14.64
C PHE A 207 -10.39 -5.47 -13.76
N ARG A 208 -11.02 -5.35 -12.60
CA ARG A 208 -10.68 -4.34 -11.60
C ARG A 208 -10.79 -4.92 -10.20
N LEU A 209 -9.75 -4.74 -9.38
CA LEU A 209 -9.77 -5.11 -7.98
C LEU A 209 -10.72 -4.18 -7.21
N LEU A 210 -11.70 -4.77 -6.52
CA LEU A 210 -12.64 -4.03 -5.68
C LEU A 210 -12.24 -4.03 -4.21
N GLY A 211 -11.62 -5.12 -3.75
CA GLY A 211 -11.19 -5.27 -2.37
C GLY A 211 -10.45 -6.58 -2.16
N SER A 212 -9.63 -6.59 -1.11
CA SER A 212 -8.79 -7.73 -0.75
C SER A 212 -8.73 -8.00 0.75
N ASP A 213 -9.60 -7.36 1.55
CA ASP A 213 -9.71 -7.64 2.98
C ASP A 213 -10.44 -8.96 3.18
N ARG A 214 -9.71 -10.01 3.57
CA ARG A 214 -10.14 -11.41 3.75
C ARG A 214 -10.60 -12.14 2.49
N ILE A 215 -11.24 -11.43 1.58
CA ILE A 215 -11.81 -11.95 0.33
C ILE A 215 -11.36 -11.05 -0.80
N ILE A 216 -10.65 -11.64 -1.76
CA ILE A 216 -10.24 -10.95 -2.97
C ILE A 216 -11.41 -10.92 -3.93
N THR A 217 -11.93 -9.72 -4.18
CA THR A 217 -13.11 -9.48 -5.00
C THR A 217 -12.72 -8.68 -6.25
N LEU A 218 -13.08 -9.20 -7.41
CA LEU A 218 -12.84 -8.58 -8.71
C LEU A 218 -14.15 -8.22 -9.38
N GLU A 219 -14.16 -7.06 -10.01
CA GLU A 219 -15.12 -6.73 -11.04
C GLU A 219 -14.61 -7.18 -12.40
N SER A 220 -15.50 -7.62 -13.27
CA SER A 220 -15.21 -7.84 -14.67
C SER A 220 -16.31 -7.37 -15.59
N ARG A 221 -15.92 -6.65 -16.64
CA ARG A 221 -16.82 -6.18 -17.72
C ARG A 221 -16.25 -6.57 -19.09
N PRO A 222 -17.08 -6.74 -20.13
CA PRO A 222 -16.57 -6.89 -21.49
C PRO A 222 -15.69 -5.70 -21.90
N SER A 223 -14.58 -5.94 -22.59
CA SER A 223 -13.66 -4.87 -23.03
C SER A 223 -14.32 -3.88 -23.99
N SER A 224 -15.33 -4.31 -24.74
CA SER A 224 -16.12 -3.46 -25.64
C SER A 224 -17.15 -2.59 -24.92
N MET A 225 -17.43 -2.85 -23.64
CA MET A 225 -18.45 -2.15 -22.87
C MET A 225 -17.86 -0.89 -22.24
N SER A 226 -18.49 0.26 -22.49
CA SER A 226 -18.13 1.54 -21.88
C SER A 226 -18.55 1.61 -20.40
N GLU A 227 -17.97 2.54 -19.64
CA GLU A 227 -18.35 2.72 -18.21
C GLU A 227 -19.83 3.07 -18.02
N VAL A 228 -20.41 3.83 -18.96
CA VAL A 228 -21.83 4.21 -18.92
C VAL A 228 -22.72 2.98 -19.14
N GLU A 229 -22.33 2.09 -20.04
CA GLU A 229 -23.04 0.82 -20.26
C GLU A 229 -22.87 -0.13 -19.08
N ALA A 230 -21.68 -0.19 -18.47
CA ALA A 230 -21.44 -0.99 -17.28
C ALA A 230 -22.33 -0.55 -16.11
N ALA A 231 -22.55 0.76 -15.95
CA ALA A 231 -23.47 1.29 -14.94
C ALA A 231 -24.94 0.90 -15.19
N ASN A 232 -25.34 0.72 -16.45
CA ASN A 232 -26.72 0.42 -16.85
C ASN A 232 -27.02 -1.09 -16.94
N GLN A 233 -26.09 -1.88 -17.47
CA GLN A 233 -26.25 -3.31 -17.74
C GLN A 233 -25.69 -4.19 -16.62
N GLY A 234 -24.90 -3.61 -15.72
CA GLY A 234 -24.24 -4.33 -14.64
C GLY A 234 -22.90 -4.93 -15.05
N VAL A 235 -22.19 -5.44 -14.04
CA VAL A 235 -20.85 -6.03 -14.16
C VAL A 235 -20.83 -7.37 -13.44
N ASN A 236 -19.88 -8.24 -13.79
CA ASN A 236 -19.69 -9.49 -13.07
C ASN A 236 -18.80 -9.28 -11.86
N LEU A 237 -19.13 -9.95 -10.76
CA LEU A 237 -18.28 -10.02 -9.57
C LEU A 237 -17.70 -11.42 -9.45
N TYR A 238 -16.39 -11.49 -9.23
CA TYR A 238 -15.65 -12.71 -8.98
C TYR A 238 -15.03 -12.66 -7.59
N ILE A 239 -15.06 -13.81 -6.91
CA ILE A 239 -14.32 -14.02 -5.67
C ILE A 239 -13.20 -15.01 -6.00
N LEU A 240 -11.96 -14.62 -5.75
CA LEU A 240 -10.83 -15.55 -5.89
C LEU A 240 -10.76 -16.41 -4.63
N ALA A 241 -11.26 -17.64 -4.73
CA ALA A 241 -11.11 -18.65 -3.70
C ALA A 241 -9.81 -19.43 -3.93
N GLY A 242 -8.93 -19.53 -2.92
CA GLY A 242 -7.73 -20.38 -3.01
C GLY A 242 -6.50 -19.92 -2.24
N HIS A 243 -6.48 -18.70 -1.73
CA HIS A 243 -5.39 -18.22 -0.88
C HIS A 243 -5.97 -17.53 0.34
N GLU A 244 -5.74 -18.12 1.52
CA GLU A 244 -6.03 -17.42 2.77
C GLU A 244 -5.11 -16.19 2.84
N THR A 245 -5.69 -14.99 2.72
CA THR A 245 -5.03 -13.76 3.15
C THR A 245 -4.87 -13.84 4.67
N SER A 246 -3.81 -14.52 5.13
CA SER A 246 -3.43 -14.49 6.54
C SER A 246 -2.68 -13.19 6.81
N MET A 247 -3.38 -12.07 6.78
CA MET A 247 -2.89 -10.81 7.35
C MET A 247 -3.72 -10.57 8.62
N TYR A 248 -3.09 -10.82 9.77
CA TYR A 248 -3.67 -10.68 11.11
C TYR A 248 -3.56 -9.26 11.64
#